data_AF-A0A099EW56-F1
#
_entry.id   AF-A0A099EW56-F1
#
_cell.length_a   1.000
_cell.length_b   1.000
_cell.length_c   1.000
_cell.angle_alpha   90.00
_cell.angle_beta   90.00
_cell.angle_gamma   90.00
#
_symmetry.space_group_name_H-M   'P 1'
#
loop_
_entity.id
_entity.type
_entity.pdbx_description
1 polymer ?
#
loop_
_entity_poly.entity_id
_entity_poly.type
_entity_poly.pdbx_seq_one_letter_code
_entity_poly.pdbx_strand_id
1 'polypeptide(L)'
;MNTKLHALCDSLGRPLDLLVTAGQVSDYIGARAPLGGLPKVEWLLGDRGYDADWFREALKDKGIRACIPGRKQRKTAVRYDKRRYKRRNRIEIKFSRLKDWRRIATRYDRCPKVFLSAIALAATVMFWL
;
A
#
# COMPACT_ATOMS: atom_id res chain seq x y z
N MET A 1 -10.41 -14.39 11.87
CA MET A 1 -10.32 -12.91 11.73
C MET A 1 -9.58 -12.60 10.44
N ASN A 2 -10.20 -11.88 9.51
CA ASN A 2 -9.54 -11.49 8.26
C ASN A 2 -8.62 -10.28 8.57
N THR A 3 -7.43 -10.21 7.99
CA THR A 3 -6.47 -9.10 8.14
C THR A 3 -6.14 -8.52 6.76
N LYS A 4 -5.86 -7.22 6.72
CA LYS A 4 -5.41 -6.50 5.53
C LYS A 4 -3.98 -6.06 5.73
N LEU A 5 -3.16 -6.27 4.71
CA LEU A 5 -1.79 -5.77 4.67
C LEU A 5 -1.76 -4.54 3.76
N HIS A 6 -1.31 -3.43 4.30
CA HIS A 6 -0.98 -2.21 3.57
C HIS A 6 0.54 -2.11 3.52
N ALA A 7 1.10 -1.78 2.36
CA ALA A 7 2.52 -1.43 2.29
C ALA A 7 2.73 -0.15 1.52
N LEU A 8 3.72 0.60 1.99
CA LEU A 8 4.40 1.61 1.21
C LEU A 8 5.61 0.96 0.55
N CYS A 9 5.77 1.11 -0.75
CA CYS A 9 6.91 0.57 -1.47
C CYS A 9 7.61 1.66 -2.31
N ASP A 10 8.90 1.50 -2.55
CA ASP A 10 9.64 2.33 -3.49
C ASP A 10 9.30 1.99 -4.97
N SER A 11 9.92 2.70 -5.90
CA SER A 11 9.71 2.50 -7.34
C SER A 11 10.21 1.15 -7.88
N LEU A 12 11.09 0.48 -7.14
CA LEU A 12 11.56 -0.87 -7.39
C LEU A 12 10.64 -1.92 -6.75
N GLY A 13 9.70 -1.50 -5.90
CA GLY A 13 8.78 -2.34 -5.14
C GLY A 13 9.38 -2.96 -3.89
N ARG A 14 10.44 -2.37 -3.33
CA ARG A 14 10.94 -2.71 -2.00
C ARG A 14 10.03 -2.07 -0.95
N PRO A 15 9.52 -2.81 0.04
CA PRO A 15 8.67 -2.26 1.08
C PRO A 15 9.49 -1.35 2.00
N LEU A 16 8.96 -0.14 2.21
CA LEU A 16 9.48 0.88 3.12
C LEU A 16 8.72 0.87 4.45
N ASP A 17 7.41 0.61 4.39
CA ASP A 17 6.54 0.53 5.57
C ASP A 17 5.47 -0.53 5.35
N LEU A 18 5.10 -1.25 6.41
CA LEU A 18 4.16 -2.37 6.41
C LEU A 18 3.21 -2.22 7.59
N LEU A 19 1.91 -2.14 7.29
CA LEU A 19 0.86 -2.06 8.29
C LEU A 19 -0.13 -3.21 8.11
N VAL A 20 -0.36 -3.96 9.18
CA VAL A 20 -1.45 -4.95 9.23
C VAL A 20 -2.62 -4.35 10.00
N THR A 21 -3.79 -4.31 9.38
CA THR A 21 -5.05 -3.87 9.98
C THR A 21 -6.06 -5.02 10.03
N ALA A 22 -7.10 -4.89 10.87
CA ALA A 22 -8.21 -5.82 10.84
C ALA A 22 -8.96 -5.70 9.49
N GLY A 23 -9.50 -6.80 8.97
CA GLY A 23 -10.09 -6.84 7.62
C GLY A 23 -11.31 -5.94 7.42
N GLN A 24 -11.99 -5.58 8.52
CA GLN A 24 -13.10 -4.63 8.54
C GLN A 24 -12.64 -3.17 8.48
N VAL A 25 -11.35 -2.90 8.68
CA VAL A 25 -10.78 -1.55 8.62
C VAL A 25 -10.80 -1.08 7.16
N SER A 26 -11.30 0.14 6.99
CA SER A 26 -11.33 0.80 5.68
C SER A 26 -9.90 1.12 5.23
N ASP A 27 -9.66 1.02 3.92
CA ASP A 27 -8.36 1.34 3.33
C ASP A 27 -7.97 2.80 3.58
N TYR A 28 -8.94 3.66 3.92
CA TYR A 28 -8.72 5.03 4.41
C TYR A 28 -7.80 5.09 5.63
N ILE A 29 -7.97 4.18 6.58
CA ILE A 29 -7.15 4.14 7.80
C ILE A 29 -5.76 3.62 7.46
N GLY A 30 -5.66 2.68 6.51
CA GLY A 30 -4.37 2.20 5.98
C GLY A 30 -3.56 3.30 5.28
N ALA A 31 -4.21 4.24 4.59
CA ALA A 31 -3.56 5.40 3.97
C ALA A 31 -2.99 6.40 4.98
N ARG A 32 -3.48 6.43 6.23
CA ARG A 32 -2.95 7.33 7.27
C ARG A 32 -1.56 6.92 7.74
N ALA A 33 -1.27 5.62 7.82
CA ALA A 33 0.00 5.12 8.35
C ALA A 33 1.23 5.65 7.60
N PRO A 34 1.30 5.62 6.26
CA PRO A 34 2.49 6.10 5.58
C PRO A 34 2.64 7.63 5.65
N LEU A 35 1.58 8.43 5.86
CA LEU A 35 1.64 9.90 5.75
C LEU A 35 2.73 10.54 6.62
N GLY A 36 2.97 10.01 7.82
CA GLY A 36 4.00 10.53 8.73
C GLY A 36 5.43 10.29 8.23
N GLY A 37 5.67 9.15 7.58
CA GLY A 37 7.00 8.69 7.14
C GLY A 37 7.23 8.71 5.63
N LEU A 38 6.34 9.34 4.85
CA LEU A 38 6.50 9.40 3.39
C LEU A 38 7.81 10.11 3.02
N PRO A 39 8.72 9.47 2.27
CA PRO A 39 9.89 10.14 1.72
C PRO A 39 9.44 11.26 0.76
N LYS A 40 10.28 12.29 0.60
CA LYS A 40 9.99 13.38 -0.33
C LYS A 40 10.02 12.86 -1.77
N VAL A 41 8.85 12.59 -2.33
CA VAL A 41 8.68 12.03 -3.67
C VAL A 41 7.76 12.91 -4.50
N GLU A 42 7.99 12.97 -5.81
CA GLU A 42 7.15 13.78 -6.70
C GLU A 42 5.78 13.13 -6.91
N TRP A 43 5.70 11.80 -6.92
CA TRP A 43 4.48 11.05 -7.23
C TRP A 43 4.24 9.91 -6.24
N LEU A 44 3.00 9.81 -5.77
CA LEU A 44 2.51 8.65 -5.03
C LEU A 44 1.45 7.91 -5.83
N LEU A 45 1.67 6.63 -6.07
CA LEU A 45 0.72 5.75 -6.76
C LEU A 45 -0.04 4.97 -5.69
N GLY A 46 -1.36 4.96 -5.78
CA GLY A 46 -2.21 4.25 -4.83
C GLY A 46 -3.43 3.64 -5.50
N ASP A 47 -3.95 2.59 -4.87
CA ASP A 47 -5.22 1.99 -5.24
C ASP A 47 -6.39 2.94 -5.12
N ARG A 48 -7.43 2.68 -5.92
CA ARG A 48 -8.73 3.36 -5.83
C ARG A 48 -9.31 3.38 -4.40
N GLY A 49 -9.00 2.36 -3.58
CA GLY A 49 -9.40 2.30 -2.18
C GLY A 49 -8.86 3.47 -1.34
N TYR A 50 -7.72 4.03 -1.71
CA TYR A 50 -7.10 5.18 -1.01
C TYR A 50 -7.59 6.54 -1.52
N ASP A 51 -8.59 6.58 -2.41
CA ASP A 51 -9.18 7.83 -2.90
C ASP A 51 -10.00 8.52 -1.80
N ALA A 52 -9.33 9.38 -1.03
CA ALA A 52 -9.89 10.24 0.00
C ALA A 52 -9.48 11.69 -0.24
N ASP A 53 -10.39 12.63 0.01
CA ASP A 53 -10.10 14.06 -0.17
C ASP A 53 -9.03 14.54 0.81
N TRP A 54 -9.20 14.21 2.10
CA TRP A 54 -8.20 14.49 3.13
C TRP A 54 -6.82 13.87 2.82
N PHE A 55 -6.78 12.72 2.13
CA PHE A 55 -5.51 12.06 1.78
C PHE A 55 -4.84 12.79 0.61
N ARG A 56 -5.61 13.22 -0.39
CA ARG A 56 -5.11 14.03 -1.51
C ARG A 56 -4.63 15.40 -1.03
N GLU A 57 -5.34 16.03 -0.11
CA GLU A 57 -4.95 17.29 0.52
C GLU A 57 -3.65 17.11 1.31
N ALA A 58 -3.56 16.11 2.17
CA ALA A 58 -2.33 15.83 2.92
C ALA A 58 -1.11 15.55 2.01
N LEU A 59 -1.33 14.89 0.86
CA LEU A 59 -0.27 14.71 -0.13
C LEU A 59 0.12 16.03 -0.81
N LYS A 60 -0.87 16.87 -1.14
CA LYS A 60 -0.65 18.20 -1.74
C LYS A 60 0.12 19.11 -0.79
N ASP A 61 -0.21 19.11 0.50
CA ASP A 61 0.48 19.90 1.53
C ASP A 61 1.95 19.47 1.67
N LYS A 62 2.24 18.19 1.44
CA LYS A 62 3.61 17.64 1.37
C LYS A 62 4.30 17.87 0.02
N GLY A 63 3.64 18.48 -0.96
CA GLY A 63 4.15 18.70 -2.31
C GLY A 63 4.19 17.43 -3.18
N ILE A 64 3.46 16.38 -2.80
CA ILE A 64 3.44 15.08 -3.47
C ILE A 64 2.22 15.00 -4.40
N ARG A 65 2.42 14.62 -5.66
CA ARG A 65 1.32 14.44 -6.63
C ARG A 65 0.69 13.05 -6.50
N ALA A 66 -0.60 13.00 -6.18
CA ALA A 66 -1.35 11.76 -6.08
C ALA A 66 -1.76 11.22 -7.46
N CYS A 67 -1.22 10.05 -7.83
CA CYS A 67 -1.65 9.26 -8.99
C CYS A 67 -2.60 8.14 -8.53
N ILE A 68 -3.79 8.54 -8.05
CA ILE A 68 -4.82 7.65 -7.52
C ILE A 68 -6.08 7.78 -8.39
N PRO A 69 -6.62 6.69 -8.94
CA PRO A 69 -7.87 6.74 -9.69
C PRO A 69 -9.04 7.07 -8.75
N GLY A 70 -9.95 7.92 -9.23
CA GLY A 70 -11.18 8.23 -8.50
C GLY A 70 -12.05 6.99 -8.27
N ARG A 71 -12.78 6.97 -7.14
CA ARG A 71 -13.84 5.99 -6.90
C ARG A 71 -14.99 6.17 -7.89
N LYS A 72 -15.69 5.06 -8.21
CA LYS A 72 -16.81 5.06 -9.18
C LYS A 72 -17.95 6.01 -8.79
N GLN A 73 -18.18 6.20 -7.50
CA GLN A 73 -19.25 7.04 -6.96
C GLN A 73 -18.83 8.51 -6.74
N ARG A 74 -17.61 8.89 -7.14
CA ARG A 74 -17.13 10.25 -6.94
C ARG A 74 -17.86 11.19 -7.90
N LYS A 75 -18.44 12.27 -7.36
CA LYS A 75 -19.16 13.29 -8.16
C LYS A 75 -18.27 13.96 -9.20
N THR A 76 -17.00 14.17 -8.86
CA THR A 76 -16.00 14.78 -9.76
C THR A 76 -15.02 13.73 -10.26
N ALA A 77 -14.91 13.58 -11.58
CA ALA A 77 -13.94 12.70 -12.19
C ALA A 77 -12.51 13.20 -11.92
N VAL A 78 -11.68 12.36 -11.31
CA VAL A 78 -10.26 12.67 -11.10
C VAL A 78 -9.49 12.23 -12.33
N ARG A 79 -8.79 13.18 -12.95
CA ARG A 79 -7.78 12.87 -13.97
C ARG A 79 -6.52 12.34 -13.28
N TYR A 80 -6.10 11.15 -13.69
CA TYR A 80 -4.87 10.51 -13.22
C TYR A 80 -4.07 10.00 -14.43
N ASP A 81 -2.76 9.86 -14.26
CA ASP A 81 -1.90 9.33 -15.31
C ASP A 81 -1.99 7.80 -15.37
N LYS A 82 -2.71 7.29 -16.37
CA LYS A 82 -2.87 5.85 -16.60
C LYS A 82 -1.54 5.15 -16.88
N ARG A 83 -0.58 5.80 -17.55
CA ARG A 83 0.73 5.22 -17.88
C ARG A 83 1.57 5.04 -16.63
N ARG A 84 1.59 6.04 -15.73
CA ARG A 84 2.22 5.91 -14.42
C ARG A 84 1.50 4.86 -13.57
N TYR A 85 0.18 4.88 -13.54
CA TYR A 85 -0.62 3.91 -12.77
C TYR A 85 -0.35 2.45 -13.14
N LYS A 86 -0.06 2.13 -14.41
CA LYS A 86 0.36 0.77 -14.83
C LYS A 86 1.58 0.24 -14.08
N ARG A 87 2.45 1.11 -13.55
CA ARG A 87 3.64 0.68 -12.78
C ARG A 87 3.28 -0.03 -11.48
N ARG A 88 2.05 0.13 -10.97
CA ARG A 88 1.54 -0.60 -9.81
C ARG A 88 1.59 -2.13 -10.00
N ASN A 89 1.50 -2.62 -11.23
CA ASN A 89 1.63 -4.06 -11.53
C ASN A 89 2.94 -4.65 -11.00
N ARG A 90 4.03 -3.85 -10.96
CA ARG A 90 5.31 -4.31 -10.38
C ARG A 90 5.19 -4.60 -8.88
N ILE A 91 4.45 -3.74 -8.18
CA ILE A 91 4.18 -3.91 -6.75
C ILE A 91 3.31 -5.16 -6.57
N GLU A 92 2.24 -5.32 -7.35
CA GLU A 92 1.38 -6.50 -7.30
C GLU A 92 2.15 -7.81 -7.54
N ILE A 93 3.03 -7.86 -8.55
CA ILE A 93 3.88 -9.02 -8.82
C ILE A 93 4.77 -9.35 -7.61
N LYS A 94 5.36 -8.34 -6.99
CA LYS A 94 6.22 -8.53 -5.81
C LYS A 94 5.43 -9.01 -4.59
N PHE A 95 4.23 -8.51 -4.39
CA PHE A 95 3.33 -9.01 -3.36
C PHE A 95 2.83 -10.43 -3.64
N SER A 96 2.66 -10.81 -4.90
CA SER A 96 2.37 -12.20 -5.28
C SER A 96 3.54 -13.10 -4.89
N ARG A 97 4.79 -12.69 -5.16
CA ARG A 97 5.98 -13.44 -4.70
C ARG A 97 6.08 -13.55 -3.19
N LEU A 98 5.69 -12.50 -2.47
CA LEU A 98 5.59 -12.55 -1.00
C LEU A 98 4.60 -13.61 -0.51
N LYS A 99 3.58 -13.94 -1.31
CA LYS A 99 2.64 -15.03 -1.02
C LYS A 99 3.11 -16.41 -1.48
N ASP A 100 4.25 -16.53 -2.18
CA ASP A 100 4.84 -17.86 -2.44
C ASP A 100 5.25 -18.54 -1.13
N TRP A 101 5.51 -17.75 -0.09
CA TRP A 101 5.71 -18.22 1.27
C TRP A 101 4.37 -18.73 1.82
N ARG A 102 4.22 -20.06 1.85
CA ARG A 102 2.99 -20.74 2.27
C ARG A 102 2.42 -20.17 3.58
N ARG A 103 3.27 -19.89 4.58
CA ARG A 103 2.86 -19.29 5.87
C ARG A 103 2.16 -17.93 5.73
N ILE A 104 2.61 -17.10 4.79
CA ILE A 104 2.03 -15.78 4.53
C ILE A 104 0.73 -15.91 3.72
N ALA A 105 0.71 -16.79 2.71
CA ALA A 105 -0.47 -17.02 1.89
C ALA A 105 -1.66 -17.57 2.68
N THR A 106 -1.45 -18.61 3.48
CA THR A 106 -2.53 -19.25 4.25
C THR A 106 -2.89 -18.49 5.52
N ARG A 107 -2.08 -17.50 5.93
CA ARG A 107 -2.32 -16.69 7.14
C ARG A 107 -2.53 -17.56 8.39
N TYR A 108 -1.64 -18.52 8.61
CA TYR A 108 -1.72 -19.44 9.75
C TYR A 108 -1.67 -18.72 11.11
N ASP A 109 -1.00 -17.57 11.16
CA ASP A 109 -0.79 -16.81 12.39
C ASP A 109 -2.09 -16.10 12.82
N ARG A 110 -2.67 -16.54 13.96
CA ARG A 110 -3.84 -15.87 14.57
C ARG A 110 -3.50 -14.54 15.24
N CYS A 111 -2.22 -14.32 15.56
CA CYS A 111 -1.73 -13.08 16.17
C CYS A 111 -1.21 -12.12 15.08
N PRO A 112 -1.80 -10.91 14.93
CA PRO A 112 -1.36 -9.93 13.92
C PRO A 112 0.11 -9.53 14.04
N LYS A 113 0.66 -9.52 15.27
CA LYS A 113 2.07 -9.20 15.52
C LYS A 113 2.99 -10.25 14.90
N VAL A 114 2.73 -11.53 15.14
CA VAL A 114 3.52 -12.63 14.59
C VAL A 114 3.40 -12.69 13.07
N PHE A 115 2.19 -12.44 12.55
CA PHE A 115 1.97 -12.34 11.11
C PHE A 115 2.77 -11.19 10.47
N LEU A 116 2.75 -10.00 11.08
CA LEU A 116 3.55 -8.85 10.63
C LEU A 116 5.04 -9.15 10.68
N SER A 117 5.54 -9.78 11.76
CA SER A 117 6.95 -10.19 11.87
C SER A 117 7.36 -11.18 10.78
N ALA A 118 6.51 -12.17 10.48
CA ALA A 118 6.77 -13.13 9.41
C ALA A 118 6.81 -12.46 8.03
N ILE A 119 5.89 -11.51 7.77
CA ILE A 119 5.88 -10.71 6.54
C ILE A 119 7.14 -9.85 6.45
N ALA A 120 7.50 -9.16 7.53
CA ALA A 120 8.68 -8.29 7.57
C ALA A 120 9.95 -9.09 7.27
N LEU A 121 10.11 -10.28 7.88
CA LEU A 121 11.25 -11.15 7.63
C LEU A 121 11.32 -11.61 6.17
N ALA A 122 10.21 -12.10 5.62
CA ALA A 122 10.17 -12.53 4.22
C ALA A 122 10.43 -11.35 3.26
N ALA A 123 9.87 -10.18 3.55
CA ALA A 123 10.11 -8.96 2.80
C ALA A 123 11.58 -8.53 2.84
N THR A 124 12.22 -8.55 4.01
CA THR A 124 13.64 -8.25 4.14
C THR A 124 14.49 -9.20 3.30
N VAL A 125 14.23 -10.50 3.39
CA VAL A 125 14.98 -11.52 2.64
C VAL A 125 14.78 -11.42 1.12
N MET A 126 13.57 -11.15 0.64
CA MET A 126 13.31 -11.12 -0.81
C MET A 126 13.65 -9.80 -1.51
N PHE A 127 13.67 -8.69 -0.76
CA PHE A 127 13.79 -7.36 -1.35
C PHE A 127 15.10 -6.65 -1.03
N TRP A 128 15.86 -7.14 -0.04
CA TRP A 128 17.06 -6.48 0.46
C TRP A 128 18.30 -7.39 0.58
N LEU A 129 18.13 -8.72 0.55
CA LEU A 129 19.19 -9.71 0.37
C LEU A 129 19.18 -10.22 -1.08
#